data_AF-A0A1S3WLZ4-F1
#
_entry.id   AF-A0A1S3WLZ4-F1
#
_cell.length_a   1.000
_cell.length_b   1.000
_cell.length_c   1.000
_cell.angle_alpha   90.00
_cell.angle_beta   90.00
_cell.angle_gamma   90.00
#
_symmetry.space_group_name_H-M   'P 1'
#
loop_
_entity.id
_entity.type
_entity.pdbx_description
1 polymer ?
#
loop_
_entity_poly.entity_id
_entity_poly.type
_entity_poly.pdbx_seq_one_letter_code
_entity_poly.pdbx_strand_id
1 'polypeptide(L)'
;MAGGNAMCSCLPGYAIMADGVSCEDQDECLLGTHQCGRRQFCVNSLGSYYCVNHTVLCAEGFILNRHRKCVDVNECVTALHTCSRGENCVNTLGSFRCYKALTCEPGYSLQEGKCTDVDECATGTHNCQAGFQCQNTKGSFYCQVRQRCMAGFLQDPQGNCVDINECTSLPEPCQPGFSCVNTVGSYTCHRNPLQCGRGYHASPDGDTCVDVNECETGVHKCGEGQLCHNLPGSYRCDCKAGFQRDAFGRACIDVNECWSAPGRLCQHTCENTLGSYRCTCAAGFLLAADGKHCEDVNECEARRCSQECANIYGSYQCYCRQGYQLAEDGHTCTDIDECAQGAGILCTFRCLNMPGSYQCACPEQGYTMMANGRTCKGTACGLCSELSDRKLSCSGLCRRSPPGQQAWALGSHVTSKCIKSWGPGVVVSGDTTQAALISCMGM
;
A
#
# COMPACT_ATOMS: atom_id res chain seq x y z
N MET A 1 13.66 -135.52 -18.12
CA MET A 1 12.30 -136.00 -18.46
C MET A 1 11.75 -136.79 -17.28
N ALA A 2 10.42 -136.70 -17.10
CA ALA A 2 9.59 -137.37 -16.08
C ALA A 2 9.75 -136.86 -14.64
N GLY A 3 8.86 -135.93 -14.27
CA GLY A 3 8.50 -135.66 -12.88
C GLY A 3 7.67 -136.80 -12.31
N GLY A 4 7.96 -137.18 -11.08
CA GLY A 4 7.06 -137.92 -10.21
C GLY A 4 6.54 -136.96 -9.14
N ASN A 5 5.26 -136.60 -9.20
CA ASN A 5 4.58 -135.92 -8.11
C ASN A 5 4.57 -136.87 -6.89
N ALA A 6 5.30 -136.54 -5.84
CA ALA A 6 5.19 -137.19 -4.55
C ALA A 6 3.87 -136.73 -3.89
N MET A 7 2.95 -137.66 -3.63
CA MET A 7 1.67 -137.38 -2.98
C MET A 7 1.80 -137.64 -1.48
N CYS A 8 1.54 -136.62 -0.66
CA CYS A 8 1.56 -136.72 0.80
C CYS A 8 0.23 -137.31 1.31
N SER A 9 0.30 -138.17 2.33
CA SER A 9 -0.89 -138.73 2.99
C SER A 9 -0.73 -138.65 4.51
N CYS A 10 -1.81 -138.31 5.20
CA CYS A 10 -1.83 -138.17 6.66
C CYS A 10 -1.95 -139.50 7.40
N LEU A 11 -1.55 -139.51 8.67
CA LEU A 11 -1.79 -140.63 9.59
C LEU A 11 -3.32 -140.83 9.79
N PRO A 12 -3.78 -142.06 10.06
CA PRO A 12 -5.20 -142.32 10.38
C PRO A 12 -5.68 -141.43 11.53
N GLY A 13 -6.89 -140.88 11.41
CA GLY A 13 -7.44 -139.88 12.35
C GLY A 13 -7.12 -138.44 11.98
N TYR A 14 -6.34 -138.19 10.92
CA TYR A 14 -6.03 -136.85 10.42
C TYR A 14 -6.45 -136.68 8.96
N ALA A 15 -7.00 -135.50 8.63
CA ALA A 15 -7.37 -135.12 7.28
C ALA A 15 -6.34 -134.14 6.69
N ILE A 16 -6.04 -134.29 5.39
CA ILE A 16 -5.12 -133.37 4.70
C ILE A 16 -5.82 -132.01 4.51
N MET A 17 -5.15 -130.94 4.92
CA MET A 17 -5.67 -129.58 4.79
C MET A 17 -5.63 -129.14 3.31
N ALA A 18 -6.34 -128.07 2.99
CA ALA A 18 -6.43 -127.54 1.61
C ALA A 18 -5.06 -127.12 1.01
N ASP A 19 -4.02 -127.01 1.84
CA ASP A 19 -2.65 -126.74 1.42
C ASP A 19 -1.91 -127.97 0.85
N GLY A 20 -2.51 -129.16 0.95
CA GLY A 20 -2.03 -130.41 0.33
C GLY A 20 -0.79 -131.03 0.98
N VAL A 21 -0.29 -130.48 2.09
CA VAL A 21 0.91 -130.97 2.80
C VAL A 21 0.76 -131.02 4.32
N SER A 22 -0.24 -130.35 4.89
CA SER A 22 -0.49 -130.34 6.34
C SER A 22 -1.64 -131.27 6.71
N CYS A 23 -1.57 -131.83 7.92
CA CYS A 23 -2.58 -132.76 8.44
C CYS A 23 -3.23 -132.17 9.70
N GLU A 24 -4.54 -132.05 9.68
CA GLU A 24 -5.37 -131.61 10.81
C GLU A 24 -6.07 -132.82 11.43
N ASP A 25 -6.17 -132.81 12.76
CA ASP A 25 -6.92 -133.82 13.51
C ASP A 25 -8.39 -133.81 13.12
N GLN A 26 -8.94 -134.97 12.80
CA GLN A 26 -10.33 -135.09 12.35
C GLN A 26 -11.26 -135.21 13.55
N ASP A 27 -11.93 -134.12 13.93
CA ASP A 27 -12.85 -134.11 15.08
C ASP A 27 -14.07 -135.02 14.86
N GLU A 28 -14.01 -136.26 15.37
CA GLU A 28 -15.09 -137.23 15.19
C GLU A 28 -16.35 -136.87 15.99
N CYS A 29 -16.23 -136.01 17.00
CA CYS A 29 -17.35 -135.53 17.81
C CYS A 29 -18.18 -134.50 17.04
N LEU A 30 -17.51 -133.62 16.27
CA LEU A 30 -18.17 -132.63 15.43
C LEU A 30 -18.75 -133.24 14.15
N LEU A 31 -18.03 -134.22 13.57
CA LEU A 31 -18.47 -134.94 12.37
C LEU A 31 -19.53 -136.02 12.65
N GLY A 32 -19.76 -136.36 13.92
CA GLY A 32 -20.71 -137.41 14.31
C GLY A 32 -20.29 -138.82 13.91
N THR A 33 -19.00 -139.02 13.58
CA THR A 33 -18.43 -140.32 13.18
C THR A 33 -17.99 -141.16 14.39
N HIS A 34 -18.16 -140.64 15.60
CA HIS A 34 -17.83 -141.31 16.86
C HIS A 34 -18.82 -142.42 17.26
N GLN A 35 -18.35 -143.45 17.96
CA GLN A 35 -19.15 -144.57 18.48
C GLN A 35 -19.40 -144.46 19.99
N CYS A 36 -19.72 -143.25 20.48
CA CYS A 36 -20.03 -143.06 21.91
C CYS A 36 -21.45 -143.54 22.24
N GLY A 37 -21.62 -144.16 23.42
CA GLY A 37 -22.93 -144.64 23.86
C GLY A 37 -23.93 -143.49 24.07
N ARG A 38 -25.24 -143.78 23.97
CA ARG A 38 -26.38 -142.83 24.02
C ARG A 38 -26.45 -141.89 25.26
N ARG A 39 -25.54 -142.02 26.23
CA ARG A 39 -25.44 -141.20 27.45
C ARG A 39 -24.01 -140.74 27.77
N GLN A 40 -23.07 -140.87 26.84
CA GLN A 40 -21.72 -140.34 26.95
C GLN A 40 -21.56 -139.14 26.03
N PHE A 41 -20.75 -138.16 26.45
CA PHE A 41 -20.34 -137.06 25.60
C PHE A 41 -19.01 -137.41 24.91
N CYS A 42 -18.92 -137.15 23.62
CA CYS A 42 -17.70 -137.34 22.86
C CYS A 42 -16.71 -136.21 23.14
N VAL A 43 -15.46 -136.55 23.44
CA VAL A 43 -14.35 -135.59 23.57
C VAL A 43 -13.32 -135.94 22.50
N ASN A 44 -13.06 -134.97 21.62
CA ASN A 44 -12.06 -135.11 20.57
C ASN A 44 -10.65 -135.06 21.16
N SER A 45 -9.73 -135.83 20.59
CA SER A 45 -8.32 -135.88 20.97
C SER A 45 -7.45 -136.00 19.72
N LEU A 46 -6.21 -135.52 19.78
CA LEU A 46 -5.34 -135.53 18.60
C LEU A 46 -5.13 -136.97 18.07
N GLY A 47 -5.69 -137.27 16.91
CA GLY A 47 -5.69 -138.53 16.18
C GLY A 47 -6.81 -139.51 16.54
N SER A 48 -7.75 -139.17 17.44
CA SER A 48 -8.84 -140.07 17.89
C SER A 48 -9.91 -139.37 18.75
N TYR A 49 -10.87 -140.11 19.29
CA TYR A 49 -11.82 -139.58 20.29
C TYR A 49 -11.98 -140.52 21.49
N TYR A 50 -12.45 -139.97 22.60
CA TYR A 50 -12.86 -140.76 23.77
C TYR A 50 -14.16 -140.22 24.38
N CYS A 51 -14.92 -141.09 25.07
CA CYS A 51 -16.26 -140.76 25.56
C CYS A 51 -16.29 -140.60 27.08
N VAL A 52 -16.87 -139.50 27.60
CA VAL A 52 -16.95 -139.18 29.05
C VAL A 52 -18.39 -139.05 29.54
N ASN A 53 -18.60 -139.31 30.84
CA ASN A 53 -19.92 -139.24 31.48
C ASN A 53 -20.16 -137.86 32.14
N HIS A 54 -21.38 -137.33 32.03
CA HIS A 54 -21.79 -135.95 32.39
C HIS A 54 -21.79 -135.67 33.91
N THR A 55 -21.31 -134.51 34.41
CA THR A 55 -21.89 -133.73 35.55
C THR A 55 -21.16 -132.41 35.96
N VAL A 56 -21.91 -131.29 36.03
CA VAL A 56 -21.76 -129.94 36.71
C VAL A 56 -21.60 -128.66 35.83
N LEU A 57 -22.48 -127.63 36.02
CA LEU A 57 -22.49 -126.26 35.41
C LEU A 57 -22.67 -125.14 36.50
N CYS A 58 -22.08 -123.93 36.33
CA CYS A 58 -22.15 -122.75 37.24
C CYS A 58 -23.22 -121.69 36.84
N ALA A 59 -23.56 -120.76 37.74
CA ALA A 59 -24.48 -119.63 37.50
C ALA A 59 -23.83 -118.47 36.70
N GLU A 60 -24.63 -117.64 36.02
CA GLU A 60 -24.16 -116.50 35.22
C GLU A 60 -23.37 -115.48 36.05
N GLY A 61 -22.32 -114.91 35.48
CA GLY A 61 -21.36 -114.04 36.18
C GLY A 61 -20.27 -114.79 36.95
N PHE A 62 -20.31 -116.14 36.99
CA PHE A 62 -19.32 -116.98 37.65
C PHE A 62 -18.71 -118.00 36.70
N ILE A 63 -17.40 -118.26 36.85
CA ILE A 63 -16.67 -119.29 36.09
C ILE A 63 -16.24 -120.44 36.99
N LEU A 64 -16.27 -121.68 36.46
CA LEU A 64 -15.84 -122.87 37.20
C LEU A 64 -14.32 -122.93 37.20
N ASN A 65 -13.71 -122.83 38.38
CA ASN A 65 -12.27 -122.96 38.51
C ASN A 65 -11.82 -124.45 38.44
N ARG A 66 -10.50 -124.67 38.35
CA ARG A 66 -9.87 -126.01 38.31
C ARG A 66 -10.25 -126.95 39.47
N HIS A 67 -10.75 -126.40 40.59
CA HIS A 67 -11.19 -127.14 41.77
C HIS A 67 -12.72 -127.37 41.81
N ARG A 68 -13.42 -127.16 40.69
CA ARG A 68 -14.88 -127.32 40.57
C ARG A 68 -15.66 -126.38 41.51
N LYS A 69 -15.14 -125.17 41.79
CA LYS A 69 -15.86 -124.10 42.51
C LYS A 69 -16.13 -122.92 41.58
N CYS A 70 -17.34 -122.35 41.65
CA CYS A 70 -17.71 -121.16 40.90
C CYS A 70 -17.08 -119.92 41.55
N VAL A 71 -16.34 -119.12 40.78
CA VAL A 71 -15.71 -117.87 41.22
C VAL A 71 -16.22 -116.70 40.39
N ASP A 72 -16.38 -115.55 41.05
CA ASP A 72 -16.87 -114.29 40.46
C ASP A 72 -15.94 -113.78 39.35
N VAL A 73 -16.52 -113.27 38.26
CA VAL A 73 -15.77 -112.65 37.16
C VAL A 73 -15.66 -111.15 37.43
N ASN A 74 -14.43 -110.62 37.50
CA ASN A 74 -14.24 -109.18 37.67
C ASN A 74 -14.33 -108.43 36.33
N GLU A 75 -15.49 -107.85 36.01
CA GLU A 75 -15.73 -107.24 34.69
C GLU A 75 -14.92 -105.96 34.45
N CYS A 76 -14.49 -105.26 35.52
CA CYS A 76 -13.66 -104.06 35.42
C CYS A 76 -12.21 -104.36 35.01
N VAL A 77 -11.73 -105.57 35.27
CA VAL A 77 -10.37 -106.01 34.87
C VAL A 77 -10.41 -106.79 33.56
N THR A 78 -11.45 -107.60 33.35
CA THR A 78 -11.60 -108.38 32.12
C THR A 78 -12.15 -107.54 30.95
N ALA A 79 -12.47 -106.26 31.19
CA ALA A 79 -13.05 -105.33 30.22
C ALA A 79 -14.38 -105.82 29.62
N LEU A 80 -15.13 -106.63 30.36
CA LEU A 80 -16.46 -107.12 29.99
C LEU A 80 -17.59 -106.19 30.46
N HIS A 81 -17.24 -104.97 30.90
CA HIS A 81 -18.18 -103.95 31.36
C HIS A 81 -18.68 -103.02 30.23
N THR A 82 -19.87 -102.45 30.37
CA THR A 82 -20.48 -101.51 29.41
C THR A 82 -20.50 -100.04 29.89
N CYS A 83 -19.63 -99.65 30.82
CA CYS A 83 -19.49 -98.24 31.26
C CYS A 83 -19.23 -97.27 30.10
N SER A 84 -19.86 -96.10 30.13
CA SER A 84 -19.73 -95.08 29.08
C SER A 84 -18.37 -94.37 29.15
N ARG A 85 -17.91 -93.79 28.03
CA ARG A 85 -16.66 -93.01 27.97
C ARG A 85 -16.72 -91.83 28.96
N GLY A 86 -15.83 -91.83 29.96
CA GLY A 86 -15.78 -90.83 31.03
C GLY A 86 -16.45 -91.25 32.36
N GLU A 87 -16.87 -92.51 32.47
CA GLU A 87 -17.33 -93.13 33.72
C GLU A 87 -16.27 -94.10 34.27
N ASN A 88 -16.22 -94.23 35.59
CA ASN A 88 -15.32 -95.16 36.28
C ASN A 88 -16.08 -96.45 36.64
N CYS A 89 -15.48 -97.63 36.35
CA CYS A 89 -16.03 -98.96 36.66
C CYS A 89 -15.67 -99.42 38.08
N VAL A 90 -16.61 -100.09 38.77
CA VAL A 90 -16.39 -100.76 40.07
C VAL A 90 -16.99 -102.18 40.05
N ASN A 91 -16.19 -103.19 40.40
CA ASN A 91 -16.61 -104.60 40.43
C ASN A 91 -17.53 -104.90 41.63
N THR A 92 -18.53 -105.76 41.43
CA THR A 92 -19.45 -106.26 42.46
C THR A 92 -19.63 -107.78 42.35
N LEU A 93 -20.11 -108.46 43.38
CA LEU A 93 -20.30 -109.92 43.31
C LEU A 93 -21.39 -110.28 42.30
N GLY A 94 -21.01 -110.95 41.23
CA GLY A 94 -21.84 -111.37 40.10
C GLY A 94 -22.12 -110.26 39.06
N SER A 95 -21.53 -109.05 39.18
CA SER A 95 -21.79 -107.92 38.25
C SER A 95 -20.81 -106.72 38.43
N PHE A 96 -21.06 -105.59 37.76
CA PHE A 96 -20.30 -104.32 37.91
C PHE A 96 -21.21 -103.07 37.93
N ARG A 97 -20.69 -101.91 38.36
CA ARG A 97 -21.39 -100.59 38.27
C ARG A 97 -20.47 -99.43 37.86
N CYS A 98 -21.04 -98.36 37.29
CA CYS A 98 -20.29 -97.20 36.74
C CYS A 98 -20.69 -95.86 37.41
N TYR A 99 -19.76 -94.88 37.55
CA TYR A 99 -20.06 -93.53 38.11
C TYR A 99 -19.18 -92.39 37.54
N LYS A 100 -19.60 -91.11 37.67
CA LYS A 100 -18.86 -89.89 37.24
C LYS A 100 -18.35 -89.05 38.42
N ALA A 101 -17.17 -88.45 38.30
CA ALA A 101 -16.61 -87.46 39.25
C ALA A 101 -16.53 -86.06 38.60
N LEU A 102 -16.82 -84.97 39.34
CA LEU A 102 -16.87 -83.59 38.82
C LEU A 102 -15.64 -82.77 39.27
N THR A 103 -14.94 -82.10 38.34
CA THR A 103 -13.80 -81.20 38.60
C THR A 103 -13.99 -79.86 37.86
N CYS A 104 -13.76 -78.70 38.52
CA CYS A 104 -13.91 -77.35 37.94
C CYS A 104 -12.71 -76.92 37.08
N GLU A 105 -12.95 -75.98 36.15
CA GLU A 105 -11.89 -75.35 35.34
C GLU A 105 -10.99 -74.41 36.20
N PRO A 106 -9.72 -74.19 35.80
CA PRO A 106 -8.83 -73.24 36.48
C PRO A 106 -9.44 -71.83 36.55
N GLY A 107 -9.30 -71.14 37.69
CA GLY A 107 -9.95 -69.85 37.95
C GLY A 107 -11.35 -69.94 38.56
N TYR A 108 -11.89 -71.17 38.72
CA TYR A 108 -13.18 -71.42 39.36
C TYR A 108 -13.02 -72.27 40.63
N SER A 109 -13.83 -71.98 41.63
CA SER A 109 -13.92 -72.76 42.88
C SER A 109 -15.25 -73.51 42.96
N LEU A 110 -15.24 -74.73 43.49
CA LEU A 110 -16.46 -75.53 43.66
C LEU A 110 -17.19 -75.07 44.92
N GLN A 111 -18.31 -74.37 44.74
CA GLN A 111 -19.19 -73.95 45.84
C GLN A 111 -20.58 -74.57 45.60
N GLU A 112 -21.07 -75.33 46.58
CA GLU A 112 -22.41 -75.97 46.54
C GLU A 112 -22.69 -76.77 45.24
N GLY A 113 -21.68 -77.50 44.74
CA GLY A 113 -21.82 -78.33 43.53
C GLY A 113 -21.84 -77.54 42.21
N LYS A 114 -21.56 -76.24 42.23
CA LYS A 114 -21.43 -75.38 41.05
C LYS A 114 -20.07 -74.67 41.05
N CYS A 115 -19.43 -74.61 39.89
CA CYS A 115 -18.18 -73.86 39.74
C CYS A 115 -18.48 -72.36 39.66
N THR A 116 -17.98 -71.60 40.64
CA THR A 116 -18.09 -70.13 40.69
C THR A 116 -16.73 -69.49 40.46
N ASP A 117 -16.75 -68.36 39.77
CA ASP A 117 -15.58 -67.55 39.46
C ASP A 117 -14.86 -67.12 40.75
N VAL A 118 -13.53 -67.20 40.77
CA VAL A 118 -12.73 -66.69 41.89
C VAL A 118 -12.33 -65.27 41.57
N ASP A 119 -12.81 -64.30 42.36
CA ASP A 119 -12.39 -62.91 42.21
C ASP A 119 -11.00 -62.68 42.84
N GLU A 120 -9.95 -62.70 42.02
CA GLU A 120 -8.57 -62.53 42.52
C GLU A 120 -8.28 -61.10 43.02
N CYS A 121 -9.07 -60.11 42.60
CA CYS A 121 -8.97 -58.72 43.05
C CYS A 121 -9.58 -58.53 44.44
N ALA A 122 -10.72 -59.15 44.72
CA ALA A 122 -11.38 -59.10 46.03
C ALA A 122 -10.65 -59.96 47.08
N THR A 123 -10.09 -61.09 46.66
CA THR A 123 -9.34 -62.01 47.53
C THR A 123 -7.89 -61.58 47.76
N GLY A 124 -7.39 -60.58 47.03
CA GLY A 124 -6.03 -60.07 47.15
C GLY A 124 -4.95 -61.05 46.68
N THR A 125 -5.33 -61.99 45.80
CA THR A 125 -4.44 -63.05 45.29
C THR A 125 -3.82 -62.68 43.93
N HIS A 126 -4.20 -61.53 43.37
CA HIS A 126 -3.65 -60.98 42.13
C HIS A 126 -2.17 -60.58 42.26
N ASN A 127 -1.43 -60.64 41.16
CA ASN A 127 0.00 -60.31 41.10
C ASN A 127 0.31 -58.95 40.43
N CYS A 128 -0.65 -58.02 40.41
CA CYS A 128 -0.47 -56.69 39.84
C CYS A 128 0.69 -55.91 40.50
N GLN A 129 1.56 -55.31 39.67
CA GLN A 129 2.68 -54.48 40.13
C GLN A 129 2.22 -53.20 40.83
N ALA A 130 3.07 -52.63 41.71
CA ALA A 130 2.81 -51.36 42.35
C ALA A 130 2.60 -50.25 41.30
N GLY A 131 1.42 -49.62 41.31
CA GLY A 131 1.02 -48.63 40.29
C GLY A 131 0.02 -49.17 39.26
N PHE A 132 -0.42 -50.42 39.36
CA PHE A 132 -1.49 -51.00 38.54
C PHE A 132 -2.72 -51.33 39.42
N GLN A 133 -3.92 -51.12 38.87
CA GLN A 133 -5.21 -51.49 39.45
C GLN A 133 -5.66 -52.85 38.91
N CYS A 134 -6.10 -53.75 39.80
CA CYS A 134 -6.63 -55.06 39.45
C CYS A 134 -8.08 -54.96 38.94
N GLN A 135 -8.41 -55.70 37.87
CA GLN A 135 -9.75 -55.87 37.34
C GLN A 135 -10.08 -57.36 37.19
N ASN A 136 -11.17 -57.82 37.81
CA ASN A 136 -11.60 -59.22 37.77
C ASN A 136 -12.36 -59.53 36.46
N THR A 137 -12.13 -60.71 35.89
CA THR A 137 -12.84 -61.24 34.73
C THR A 137 -13.23 -62.70 34.98
N LYS A 138 -14.18 -63.23 34.20
CA LYS A 138 -14.58 -64.64 34.37
C LYS A 138 -13.41 -65.58 34.06
N GLY A 139 -12.94 -66.29 35.07
CA GLY A 139 -11.86 -67.27 35.06
C GLY A 139 -10.45 -66.70 35.25
N SER A 140 -10.29 -65.38 35.43
CA SER A 140 -8.97 -64.71 35.55
C SER A 140 -9.10 -63.23 35.95
N PHE A 141 -8.00 -62.55 36.26
CA PHE A 141 -7.92 -61.09 36.39
C PHE A 141 -6.96 -60.48 35.36
N TYR A 142 -7.00 -59.16 35.20
CA TYR A 142 -5.95 -58.39 34.51
C TYR A 142 -5.58 -57.12 35.28
N CYS A 143 -4.38 -56.60 35.04
CA CYS A 143 -3.83 -55.42 35.73
C CYS A 143 -3.77 -54.22 34.78
N GLN A 144 -4.41 -53.11 35.14
CA GLN A 144 -4.46 -51.88 34.36
C GLN A 144 -3.59 -50.78 35.00
N VAL A 145 -2.92 -49.94 34.20
CA VAL A 145 -2.07 -48.85 34.72
C VAL A 145 -2.90 -47.84 35.50
N ARG A 146 -2.47 -47.48 36.72
CA ARG A 146 -2.99 -46.34 37.48
C ARG A 146 -2.33 -45.08 36.93
N GLN A 147 -2.84 -44.56 35.81
CA GLN A 147 -2.33 -43.34 35.17
C GLN A 147 -2.47 -42.17 36.15
N ARG A 148 -1.38 -41.74 36.79
CA ARG A 148 -1.34 -40.46 37.50
C ARG A 148 -0.87 -39.41 36.49
N CYS A 149 -1.71 -38.41 36.26
CA CYS A 149 -1.35 -37.29 35.40
C CYS A 149 -0.20 -36.47 36.00
N MET A 150 0.61 -35.86 35.13
CA MET A 150 1.67 -34.93 35.54
C MET A 150 1.05 -33.68 36.18
N ALA A 151 1.82 -32.93 36.97
CA ALA A 151 1.36 -31.65 37.50
C ALA A 151 0.95 -30.71 36.35
N GLY A 152 -0.18 -30.00 36.50
CA GLY A 152 -0.80 -29.21 35.43
C GLY A 152 -1.82 -29.96 34.57
N PHE A 153 -2.07 -31.25 34.84
CA PHE A 153 -3.04 -32.07 34.08
C PHE A 153 -4.03 -32.76 35.01
N LEU A 154 -5.30 -32.82 34.60
CA LEU A 154 -6.38 -33.54 35.28
C LEU A 154 -6.78 -34.78 34.47
N GLN A 155 -7.22 -35.83 35.16
CA GLN A 155 -7.69 -37.05 34.49
C GLN A 155 -9.16 -36.90 34.11
N ASP A 156 -9.48 -37.08 32.83
CA ASP A 156 -10.85 -37.13 32.35
C ASP A 156 -11.55 -38.45 32.77
N PRO A 157 -12.88 -38.56 32.65
CA PRO A 157 -13.62 -39.79 32.98
C PRO A 157 -13.20 -41.03 32.18
N GLN A 158 -12.49 -40.86 31.06
CA GLN A 158 -11.97 -41.92 30.20
C GLN A 158 -10.54 -42.33 30.55
N GLY A 159 -9.91 -41.66 31.52
CA GLY A 159 -8.56 -41.94 31.99
C GLY A 159 -7.46 -41.17 31.28
N ASN A 160 -7.79 -40.27 30.35
CA ASN A 160 -6.82 -39.42 29.64
C ASN A 160 -6.40 -38.22 30.49
N CYS A 161 -5.16 -37.81 30.38
CA CYS A 161 -4.67 -36.59 31.03
C CYS A 161 -4.93 -35.38 30.11
N VAL A 162 -5.81 -34.50 30.56
CA VAL A 162 -6.13 -33.24 29.89
C VAL A 162 -5.53 -32.08 30.67
N ASP A 163 -5.10 -31.07 29.94
CA ASP A 163 -4.51 -29.85 30.50
C ASP A 163 -5.50 -29.13 31.44
N ILE A 164 -5.02 -28.67 32.60
CA ILE A 164 -5.80 -27.82 33.50
C ILE A 164 -5.77 -26.41 32.93
N ASN A 165 -6.91 -25.85 32.56
CA ASN A 165 -6.97 -24.44 32.20
C ASN A 165 -6.94 -23.56 33.45
N GLU A 166 -5.77 -23.09 33.89
CA GLU A 166 -5.65 -22.30 35.11
C GLU A 166 -6.37 -20.95 35.02
N CYS A 167 -6.52 -20.41 33.80
CA CYS A 167 -7.21 -19.14 33.58
C CYS A 167 -8.71 -19.18 33.87
N THR A 168 -9.31 -20.38 33.84
CA THR A 168 -10.72 -20.60 34.22
C THR A 168 -10.85 -21.32 35.57
N SER A 169 -9.82 -22.05 35.97
CA SER A 169 -9.86 -22.91 37.16
C SER A 169 -9.42 -22.16 38.43
N LEU A 170 -8.62 -21.11 38.30
CA LEU A 170 -8.23 -20.24 39.41
C LEU A 170 -9.06 -18.94 39.39
N PRO A 171 -9.53 -18.44 40.55
CA PRO A 171 -10.30 -17.20 40.62
C PRO A 171 -9.45 -15.95 40.33
N GLU A 172 -8.17 -15.95 40.71
CA GLU A 172 -7.21 -14.87 40.46
C GLU A 172 -5.88 -15.48 39.97
N PRO A 173 -5.79 -15.95 38.71
CA PRO A 173 -4.61 -16.66 38.20
C PRO A 173 -3.37 -15.76 38.09
N CYS A 174 -3.57 -14.45 37.86
CA CYS A 174 -2.53 -13.46 37.64
C CYS A 174 -2.72 -12.24 38.54
N GLN A 175 -1.65 -11.45 38.73
CA GLN A 175 -1.75 -10.17 39.45
C GLN A 175 -2.62 -9.15 38.69
N PRO A 176 -3.24 -8.16 39.40
CA PRO A 176 -3.99 -7.10 38.76
C PRO A 176 -3.18 -6.40 37.67
N GLY A 177 -3.77 -6.23 36.48
CA GLY A 177 -3.10 -5.67 35.31
C GLY A 177 -2.41 -6.69 34.39
N PHE A 178 -2.56 -7.99 34.65
CA PHE A 178 -2.09 -9.06 33.77
C PHE A 178 -3.26 -9.98 33.35
N SER A 179 -3.22 -10.44 32.10
CA SER A 179 -4.13 -11.43 31.53
C SER A 179 -3.48 -12.81 31.55
N CYS A 180 -4.28 -13.81 31.92
CA CYS A 180 -3.85 -15.20 31.91
C CYS A 180 -3.96 -15.78 30.51
N VAL A 181 -2.91 -16.47 30.07
CA VAL A 181 -2.88 -17.29 28.85
C VAL A 181 -2.58 -18.73 29.26
N ASN A 182 -3.50 -19.63 28.95
CA ASN A 182 -3.36 -21.05 29.24
C ASN A 182 -2.31 -21.66 28.32
N THR A 183 -1.41 -22.46 28.89
CA THR A 183 -0.37 -23.19 28.14
C THR A 183 -0.41 -24.67 28.52
N VAL A 184 0.16 -25.54 27.69
CA VAL A 184 0.10 -26.97 28.00
C VAL A 184 0.97 -27.27 29.24
N GLY A 185 0.33 -27.67 30.34
CA GLY A 185 0.92 -28.00 31.63
C GLY A 185 1.17 -26.81 32.57
N SER A 186 0.79 -25.58 32.18
CA SER A 186 0.96 -24.37 33.00
C SER A 186 0.21 -23.17 32.43
N TYR A 187 0.47 -21.97 32.92
CA TYR A 187 -0.07 -20.73 32.36
C TYR A 187 0.97 -19.60 32.38
N THR A 188 0.80 -18.62 31.50
CA THR A 188 1.60 -17.40 31.49
C THR A 188 0.73 -16.18 31.76
N CYS A 189 1.26 -15.21 32.50
CA CYS A 189 0.62 -13.93 32.74
C CYS A 189 1.24 -12.87 31.83
N HIS A 190 0.46 -12.34 30.90
CA HIS A 190 0.87 -11.25 30.03
C HIS A 190 0.36 -9.93 30.57
N ARG A 191 1.18 -8.89 30.52
CA ARG A 191 0.72 -7.57 30.96
C ARG A 191 -0.42 -7.11 30.06
N ASN A 192 -1.51 -6.65 30.66
CA ASN A 192 -2.60 -6.04 29.91
C ASN A 192 -2.08 -4.78 29.22
N PRO A 193 -2.49 -4.53 27.97
CA PRO A 193 -2.10 -3.30 27.28
C PRO A 193 -2.54 -2.10 28.12
N LEU A 194 -1.62 -1.15 28.33
CA LEU A 194 -1.90 0.07 29.06
C LEU A 194 -3.05 0.82 28.35
N GLN A 195 -4.18 0.96 29.04
CA GLN A 195 -5.33 1.64 28.49
C GLN A 195 -5.22 3.14 28.76
N CYS A 196 -4.83 3.89 27.73
CA CYS A 196 -4.74 5.34 27.81
C CYS A 196 -6.08 6.02 27.58
N GLY A 197 -6.28 7.16 28.25
CA GLY A 197 -7.44 8.03 28.04
C GLY A 197 -7.47 8.61 26.62
N ARG A 198 -8.60 9.20 26.23
CA ARG A 198 -8.71 9.89 24.93
C ARG A 198 -7.64 10.98 24.82
N GLY A 199 -7.00 11.07 23.65
CA GLY A 199 -5.91 12.02 23.39
C GLY A 199 -4.53 11.55 23.90
N TYR A 200 -4.42 10.32 24.41
CA TYR A 200 -3.15 9.75 24.86
C TYR A 200 -2.89 8.41 24.17
N HIS A 201 -1.61 8.10 23.97
CA HIS A 201 -1.14 6.79 23.48
C HIS A 201 -0.14 6.19 24.46
N ALA A 202 0.01 4.87 24.43
CA ALA A 202 1.02 4.22 25.26
C ALA A 202 2.43 4.53 24.74
N SER A 203 3.34 4.85 25.65
CA SER A 203 4.78 4.92 25.40
C SER A 203 5.28 3.61 24.74
N PRO A 204 6.40 3.61 23.99
CA PRO A 204 6.99 2.39 23.45
C PRO A 204 7.20 1.27 24.49
N ASP A 205 7.50 1.64 25.74
CA ASP A 205 7.68 0.71 26.85
C ASP A 205 6.36 0.20 27.44
N GLY A 206 5.22 0.77 27.05
CA GLY A 206 3.89 0.37 27.54
C GLY A 206 3.61 0.76 28.99
N ASP A 207 4.43 1.61 29.60
CA ASP A 207 4.37 1.96 31.02
C ASP A 207 3.65 3.28 31.31
N THR A 208 3.68 4.23 30.37
CA THR A 208 3.15 5.58 30.56
C THR A 208 2.27 5.99 29.40
N CYS A 209 1.25 6.80 29.70
CA CYS A 209 0.43 7.42 28.68
C CYS A 209 1.05 8.75 28.30
N VAL A 210 1.39 8.87 27.02
CA VAL A 210 1.98 10.07 26.42
C VAL A 210 0.90 10.78 25.62
N ASP A 211 0.86 12.08 25.78
CA ASP A 211 -0.04 12.95 25.03
C ASP A 211 0.14 12.76 23.52
N VAL A 212 -0.95 12.69 22.77
CA VAL A 212 -0.92 12.64 21.32
C VAL A 212 -0.89 14.07 20.82
N ASN A 213 0.23 14.50 20.26
CA ASN A 213 0.30 15.82 19.65
C ASN A 213 -0.50 15.86 18.34
N GLU A 214 -1.76 16.32 18.41
CA GLU A 214 -2.62 16.29 17.23
C GLU A 214 -2.19 17.29 16.15
N CYS A 215 -1.42 18.32 16.53
CA CYS A 215 -0.88 19.32 15.62
C CYS A 215 0.31 18.81 14.80
N GLU A 216 1.15 17.95 15.38
CA GLU A 216 2.28 17.32 14.67
C GLU A 216 1.82 16.12 13.83
N THR A 217 0.85 15.36 14.35
CA THR A 217 0.32 14.18 13.64
C THR A 217 -0.66 14.54 12.52
N GLY A 218 -1.18 15.77 12.49
CA GLY A 218 -2.11 16.25 11.47
C GLY A 218 -3.54 15.70 11.60
N VAL A 219 -3.88 15.07 12.73
CA VAL A 219 -5.23 14.52 12.99
C VAL A 219 -6.21 15.56 13.55
N HIS A 220 -5.72 16.76 13.86
CA HIS A 220 -6.55 17.88 14.32
C HIS A 220 -7.58 18.32 13.26
N LYS A 221 -8.72 18.86 13.70
CA LYS A 221 -9.81 19.35 12.84
C LYS A 221 -9.84 20.88 12.72
N CYS A 222 -8.68 21.51 12.75
CA CYS A 222 -8.61 22.97 12.58
C CYS A 222 -8.91 23.34 11.12
N GLY A 223 -9.76 24.34 10.93
CA GLY A 223 -10.16 24.84 9.61
C GLY A 223 -9.11 25.74 8.95
N GLU A 224 -9.38 26.17 7.72
CA GLU A 224 -8.56 27.18 7.06
C GLU A 224 -8.51 28.48 7.87
N GLY A 225 -7.34 29.13 7.91
CA GLY A 225 -7.13 30.33 8.74
C GLY A 225 -6.95 30.06 10.24
N GLN A 226 -6.86 28.79 10.69
CA GLN A 226 -6.62 28.43 12.10
C GLN A 226 -5.21 27.90 12.36
N LEU A 227 -4.70 28.18 13.56
CA LEU A 227 -3.48 27.65 14.13
C LEU A 227 -3.83 26.59 15.18
N CYS A 228 -3.20 25.43 15.09
CA CYS A 228 -3.36 24.34 16.05
C CYS A 228 -2.44 24.56 17.25
N HIS A 229 -2.99 24.37 18.46
CA HIS A 229 -2.23 24.32 19.70
C HIS A 229 -2.48 23.00 20.41
N ASN A 230 -1.41 22.25 20.64
CA ASN A 230 -1.47 21.00 21.37
C ASN A 230 -1.71 21.25 22.86
N LEU A 231 -2.55 20.44 23.49
CA LEU A 231 -2.83 20.47 24.92
C LEU A 231 -2.81 19.04 25.47
N PRO A 232 -2.56 18.85 26.78
CA PRO A 232 -2.65 17.52 27.36
C PRO A 232 -4.04 16.90 27.17
N GLY A 233 -4.13 15.85 26.34
CA GLY A 233 -5.32 15.07 26.04
C GLY A 233 -6.25 15.64 24.98
N SER A 234 -5.88 16.74 24.32
CA SER A 234 -6.70 17.40 23.30
C SER A 234 -5.88 18.46 22.56
N TYR A 235 -6.45 19.02 21.50
CA TYR A 235 -5.94 20.25 20.88
C TYR A 235 -6.97 21.37 20.97
N ARG A 236 -6.54 22.60 20.69
CA ARG A 236 -7.44 23.72 20.36
C ARG A 236 -7.00 24.40 19.08
N CYS A 237 -7.95 25.02 18.39
CA CYS A 237 -7.72 25.78 17.17
C CYS A 237 -8.01 27.26 17.44
N ASP A 238 -6.99 28.09 17.28
CA ASP A 238 -7.10 29.54 17.41
C ASP A 238 -6.99 30.21 16.04
N CYS A 239 -7.60 31.37 15.85
CA CYS A 239 -7.49 32.08 14.58
C CYS A 239 -6.04 32.55 14.37
N LYS A 240 -5.52 32.38 13.14
CA LYS A 240 -4.24 32.97 12.74
C LYS A 240 -4.31 34.50 12.85
N ALA A 241 -3.16 35.15 12.95
CA ALA A 241 -3.09 36.61 12.86
C ALA A 241 -3.77 37.11 11.57
N GLY A 242 -4.50 38.22 11.66
CA GLY A 242 -5.33 38.76 10.57
C GLY A 242 -6.71 38.11 10.46
N PHE A 243 -7.04 37.13 11.30
CA PHE A 243 -8.37 36.52 11.36
C PHE A 243 -9.01 36.73 12.73
N GLN A 244 -10.35 36.81 12.75
CA GLN A 244 -11.14 36.87 13.97
C GLN A 244 -12.23 35.80 13.96
N ARG A 245 -12.72 35.42 15.14
CA ARG A 245 -13.86 34.49 15.22
C ARG A 245 -15.11 35.15 14.64
N ASP A 246 -15.90 34.38 13.91
CA ASP A 246 -17.24 34.80 13.48
C ASP A 246 -18.16 35.03 14.70
N ALA A 247 -19.33 35.63 14.48
CA ALA A 247 -20.28 35.94 15.54
C ALA A 247 -20.75 34.71 16.35
N PHE A 248 -20.58 33.49 15.79
CA PHE A 248 -20.96 32.23 16.41
C PHE A 248 -19.78 31.48 17.05
N GLY A 249 -18.55 32.00 16.94
CA GLY A 249 -17.34 31.37 17.46
C GLY A 249 -16.90 30.08 16.75
N ARG A 250 -17.45 29.78 15.57
CA ARG A 250 -17.25 28.50 14.85
C ARG A 250 -16.18 28.57 13.76
N ALA A 251 -16.02 29.73 13.14
CA ALA A 251 -15.10 29.92 12.02
C ALA A 251 -14.19 31.12 12.25
N CYS A 252 -13.02 31.10 11.60
CA CYS A 252 -12.14 32.27 11.54
C CYS A 252 -12.39 32.99 10.22
N ILE A 253 -12.86 34.22 10.32
CA ILE A 253 -13.09 35.10 9.18
C ILE A 253 -11.98 36.12 9.09
N ASP A 254 -11.62 36.45 7.87
CA ASP A 254 -10.63 37.46 7.55
C ASP A 254 -11.03 38.83 8.14
N VAL A 255 -10.09 39.51 8.79
CA VAL A 255 -10.29 40.86 9.30
C VAL A 255 -9.97 41.82 8.17
N ASN A 256 -10.97 42.53 7.66
CA ASN A 256 -10.70 43.57 6.67
C ASN A 256 -10.07 44.80 7.34
N GLU A 257 -8.74 44.90 7.32
CA GLU A 257 -8.05 45.99 7.99
C GLU A 257 -8.26 47.33 7.27
N CYS A 258 -8.48 47.31 5.95
CA CYS A 258 -8.81 48.50 5.15
C CYS A 258 -10.14 49.14 5.59
N TRP A 259 -11.11 48.33 6.03
CA TRP A 259 -12.35 48.82 6.64
C TRP A 259 -12.20 49.19 8.11
N SER A 260 -11.34 48.48 8.85
CA SER A 260 -11.16 48.71 10.28
C SER A 260 -10.45 50.05 10.57
N ALA A 261 -9.56 50.49 9.68
CA ALA A 261 -8.87 51.77 9.80
C ALA A 261 -8.71 52.48 8.43
N PRO A 262 -9.82 53.01 7.88
CA PRO A 262 -9.83 53.65 6.56
C PRO A 262 -8.88 54.85 6.50
N GLY A 263 -8.05 54.92 5.45
CA GLY A 263 -7.12 56.03 5.21
C GLY A 263 -5.97 56.17 6.21
N ARG A 264 -5.81 55.24 7.15
CA ARG A 264 -4.71 55.24 8.15
C ARG A 264 -3.66 54.17 7.90
N LEU A 265 -4.00 53.12 7.15
CA LEU A 265 -3.11 51.98 6.89
C LEU A 265 -2.13 52.24 5.74
N CYS A 266 -2.63 52.85 4.66
CA CYS A 266 -1.91 53.07 3.43
C CYS A 266 -2.00 54.55 3.06
N GLN A 267 -0.94 55.11 2.46
CA GLN A 267 -0.95 56.49 1.97
C GLN A 267 -1.91 56.67 0.79
N HIS A 268 -1.97 55.70 -0.12
CA HIS A 268 -2.89 55.69 -1.27
C HIS A 268 -3.94 54.57 -1.12
N THR A 269 -3.87 53.52 -1.93
CA THR A 269 -4.90 52.48 -1.97
C THR A 269 -4.58 51.34 -0.99
N CYS A 270 -5.60 50.90 -0.25
CA CYS A 270 -5.52 49.71 0.60
C CYS A 270 -6.30 48.57 -0.05
N GLU A 271 -5.65 47.44 -0.24
CA GLU A 271 -6.24 46.22 -0.77
C GLU A 271 -6.23 45.15 0.30
N ASN A 272 -7.42 44.70 0.70
CA ASN A 272 -7.57 43.63 1.67
C ASN A 272 -7.16 42.28 1.05
N THR A 273 -6.44 41.47 1.80
CA THR A 273 -6.00 40.13 1.39
C THR A 273 -6.34 39.12 2.49
N LEU A 274 -6.33 37.81 2.21
CA LEU A 274 -6.62 36.84 3.26
C LEU A 274 -5.50 36.83 4.32
N GLY A 275 -5.85 37.21 5.55
CA GLY A 275 -4.99 37.28 6.73
C GLY A 275 -4.12 38.54 6.82
N SER A 276 -4.29 39.51 5.91
CA SER A 276 -3.49 40.73 5.89
C SER A 276 -4.06 41.77 4.91
N TYR A 277 -3.32 42.84 4.66
CA TYR A 277 -3.60 43.80 3.60
C TYR A 277 -2.31 44.17 2.87
N ARG A 278 -2.44 44.72 1.68
CA ARG A 278 -1.33 45.35 0.96
C ARG A 278 -1.70 46.78 0.58
N CYS A 279 -0.71 47.66 0.58
CA CYS A 279 -0.86 49.00 0.06
C CYS A 279 -0.39 49.05 -1.39
N THR A 280 -1.11 49.78 -2.22
CA THR A 280 -0.74 50.04 -3.61
C THR A 280 -0.72 51.55 -3.86
N CYS A 281 0.25 51.97 -4.69
CA CYS A 281 0.45 53.38 -5.02
C CYS A 281 -0.20 53.72 -6.36
N ALA A 282 -0.69 54.96 -6.48
CA ALA A 282 -1.17 55.50 -7.74
C ALA A 282 -0.04 55.55 -8.80
N ALA A 283 -0.40 55.69 -10.07
CA ALA A 283 0.58 55.89 -11.14
C ALA A 283 1.46 57.12 -10.85
N GLY A 284 2.75 57.03 -11.18
CA GLY A 284 3.75 58.05 -10.85
C GLY A 284 4.39 57.88 -9.46
N PHE A 285 4.02 56.84 -8.70
CA PHE A 285 4.58 56.56 -7.37
C PHE A 285 5.06 55.12 -7.23
N LEU A 286 6.07 54.93 -6.38
CA LEU A 286 6.57 53.62 -5.96
C LEU A 286 6.29 53.39 -4.48
N LEU A 287 6.00 52.14 -4.14
CA LEU A 287 5.77 51.75 -2.75
C LEU A 287 7.11 51.77 -1.99
N ALA A 288 7.16 52.53 -0.91
CA ALA A 288 8.32 52.66 -0.04
C ALA A 288 8.65 51.32 0.66
N ALA A 289 9.85 51.24 1.23
CA ALA A 289 10.35 50.02 1.90
C ALA A 289 9.52 49.58 3.11
N ASP A 290 8.74 50.48 3.71
CA ASP A 290 7.83 50.16 4.81
C ASP A 290 6.51 49.52 4.35
N GLY A 291 6.28 49.45 3.04
CA GLY A 291 5.10 48.85 2.43
C GLY A 291 3.82 49.68 2.61
N LYS A 292 3.90 50.94 3.03
CA LYS A 292 2.73 51.79 3.34
C LYS A 292 2.75 53.16 2.70
N HIS A 293 3.93 53.76 2.59
CA HIS A 293 4.09 55.07 1.98
C HIS A 293 4.40 54.95 0.48
N CYS A 294 4.09 56.00 -0.25
CA CYS A 294 4.28 56.11 -1.67
C CYS A 294 5.25 57.26 -1.95
N GLU A 295 6.38 56.91 -2.56
CA GLU A 295 7.43 57.84 -2.96
C GLU A 295 7.22 58.23 -4.43
N ASP A 296 7.38 59.51 -4.70
CA ASP A 296 7.26 60.08 -6.05
C ASP A 296 8.35 59.51 -6.97
N VAL A 297 7.97 59.09 -8.17
CA VAL A 297 8.91 58.59 -9.16
C VAL A 297 9.49 59.78 -9.91
N ASN A 298 10.81 59.92 -9.88
CA ASN A 298 11.47 60.96 -10.65
C ASN A 298 11.66 60.53 -12.11
N GLU A 299 10.71 60.82 -13.00
CA GLU A 299 10.83 60.41 -14.41
C GLU A 299 11.92 61.16 -15.18
N CYS A 300 12.44 62.27 -14.65
CA CYS A 300 13.54 63.01 -15.27
C CYS A 300 14.86 62.23 -15.24
N GLU A 301 15.04 61.29 -14.32
CA GLU A 301 16.22 60.42 -14.28
C GLU A 301 16.28 59.48 -15.50
N ALA A 302 15.11 59.08 -16.01
CA ALA A 302 14.98 58.25 -17.20
C ALA A 302 15.14 59.05 -18.52
N ARG A 303 15.46 60.35 -18.45
CA ARG A 303 15.66 61.24 -19.62
C ARG A 303 14.52 61.17 -20.64
N ARG A 304 13.28 61.21 -20.16
CA ARG A 304 12.07 61.12 -21.01
C ARG A 304 11.76 62.39 -21.80
N CYS A 305 12.36 63.53 -21.45
CA CYS A 305 12.23 64.79 -22.18
C CYS A 305 13.42 65.00 -23.13
N SER A 306 13.15 65.55 -24.31
CA SER A 306 14.18 65.91 -25.30
C SER A 306 15.11 67.06 -24.85
N GLN A 307 14.60 67.98 -24.02
CA GLN A 307 15.35 69.12 -23.49
C GLN A 307 15.25 69.19 -21.96
N GLU A 308 14.51 70.16 -21.41
CA GLU A 308 14.42 70.37 -19.96
C GLU A 308 13.28 69.53 -19.37
N CYS A 309 13.50 69.03 -18.15
CA CYS A 309 12.53 68.22 -17.42
C CYS A 309 12.40 68.76 -15.99
N ALA A 310 11.16 68.91 -15.52
CA ALA A 310 10.88 69.11 -14.11
C ALA A 310 10.05 67.95 -13.58
N ASN A 311 10.54 67.36 -12.49
CA ASN A 311 9.79 66.38 -11.74
C ASN A 311 8.69 67.08 -10.94
N ILE A 312 7.45 66.57 -10.98
CA ILE A 312 6.32 67.11 -10.24
C ILE A 312 5.67 65.98 -9.44
N TYR A 313 5.01 66.29 -8.33
CA TYR A 313 4.44 65.22 -7.50
C TYR A 313 3.39 64.40 -8.28
N GLY A 314 3.70 63.13 -8.54
CA GLY A 314 2.94 62.13 -9.28
C GLY A 314 3.13 62.11 -10.79
N SER A 315 4.04 62.92 -11.35
CA SER A 315 4.27 63.00 -12.79
C SER A 315 5.54 63.82 -13.13
N TYR A 316 5.70 64.21 -14.39
CA TYR A 316 6.76 65.09 -14.84
C TYR A 316 6.24 66.03 -15.93
N GLN A 317 6.93 67.15 -16.14
CA GLN A 317 6.65 68.07 -17.23
C GLN A 317 7.93 68.40 -18.00
N CYS A 318 7.84 68.32 -19.33
CA CYS A 318 8.93 68.70 -20.22
C CYS A 318 8.78 70.17 -20.63
N TYR A 319 9.91 70.88 -20.67
CA TYR A 319 9.98 72.26 -21.14
C TYR A 319 11.00 72.38 -22.26
N CYS A 320 10.68 73.27 -23.20
CA CYS A 320 11.54 73.57 -24.33
C CYS A 320 12.29 74.87 -24.09
N ARG A 321 13.56 74.89 -24.47
CA ARG A 321 14.39 76.10 -24.49
C ARG A 321 13.80 77.11 -25.45
N GLN A 322 14.20 78.36 -25.29
CA GLN A 322 13.78 79.43 -26.18
C GLN A 322 14.10 79.10 -27.66
N GLY A 323 13.13 79.37 -28.55
CA GLY A 323 13.21 79.02 -29.98
C GLY A 323 12.64 77.63 -30.32
N TYR A 324 12.16 76.87 -29.35
CA TYR A 324 11.55 75.55 -29.55
C TYR A 324 10.12 75.51 -29.00
N GLN A 325 9.28 74.65 -29.59
CA GLN A 325 7.92 74.36 -29.14
C GLN A 325 7.76 72.88 -28.78
N LEU A 326 6.91 72.59 -27.81
CA LEU A 326 6.63 71.21 -27.40
C LEU A 326 5.68 70.55 -28.42
N ALA A 327 6.05 69.37 -28.90
CA ALA A 327 5.25 68.58 -29.82
C ALA A 327 4.01 67.97 -29.12
N GLU A 328 3.08 67.43 -29.90
CA GLU A 328 1.84 66.81 -29.37
C GLU A 328 2.10 65.62 -28.44
N ASP A 329 3.26 64.97 -28.55
CA ASP A 329 3.66 63.89 -27.66
C ASP A 329 4.00 64.35 -26.22
N GLY A 330 4.11 65.67 -25.99
CA GLY A 330 4.42 66.25 -24.68
C GLY A 330 5.87 66.04 -24.23
N HIS A 331 6.76 65.51 -25.08
CA HIS A 331 8.13 65.12 -24.72
C HIS A 331 9.20 65.67 -25.66
N THR A 332 8.84 65.87 -26.93
CA THR A 332 9.76 66.28 -27.97
C THR A 332 9.68 67.78 -28.22
N CYS A 333 10.81 68.47 -28.18
CA CYS A 333 10.92 69.89 -28.50
C CYS A 333 11.34 70.03 -29.96
N THR A 334 10.45 70.58 -30.78
CA THR A 334 10.73 70.87 -32.18
C THR A 334 11.09 72.33 -32.35
N ASP A 335 12.01 72.57 -33.28
CA ASP A 335 12.43 73.91 -33.65
C ASP A 335 11.24 74.73 -34.17
N ILE A 336 11.12 75.97 -33.73
CA ILE A 336 10.10 76.90 -34.22
C ILE A 336 10.62 77.46 -35.53
N ASP A 337 9.97 77.18 -36.66
CA ASP A 337 10.32 77.84 -37.92
C ASP A 337 9.83 79.29 -37.90
N GLU A 338 10.67 80.20 -37.39
CA GLU A 338 10.28 81.60 -37.29
C GLU A 338 10.14 82.25 -38.67
N CYS A 339 10.85 81.74 -39.68
CA CYS A 339 10.71 82.19 -41.06
C CYS A 339 9.29 81.89 -41.59
N ALA A 340 8.73 80.72 -41.28
CA ALA A 340 7.35 80.35 -41.59
C ALA A 340 6.32 81.07 -40.71
N GLN A 341 6.67 81.41 -39.47
CA GLN A 341 5.81 82.14 -38.53
C GLN A 341 5.87 83.68 -38.67
N GLY A 342 6.50 84.19 -39.73
CA GLY A 342 6.42 85.61 -40.14
C GLY A 342 7.67 86.44 -39.87
N ALA A 343 8.71 85.91 -39.22
CA ALA A 343 10.00 86.59 -39.07
C ALA A 343 10.71 86.79 -40.42
N GLY A 344 10.31 86.07 -41.47
CA GLY A 344 10.81 86.26 -42.83
C GLY A 344 10.67 87.69 -43.36
N ILE A 345 9.64 88.43 -42.93
CA ILE A 345 9.39 89.83 -43.33
C ILE A 345 10.46 90.78 -42.78
N LEU A 346 11.13 90.40 -41.69
CA LEU A 346 12.18 91.21 -41.04
C LEU A 346 13.52 91.14 -41.80
N CYS A 347 13.70 90.17 -42.70
CA CYS A 347 14.91 90.00 -43.48
C CYS A 347 14.83 90.75 -44.82
N THR A 348 15.89 91.46 -45.19
CA THR A 348 15.92 92.23 -46.46
C THR A 348 15.97 91.35 -47.70
N PHE A 349 16.50 90.13 -47.61
CA PHE A 349 16.62 89.22 -48.75
C PHE A 349 16.03 87.84 -48.47
N ARG A 350 16.69 87.04 -47.62
CA ARG A 350 16.27 85.67 -47.33
C ARG A 350 16.37 85.39 -45.84
N CYS A 351 15.35 84.74 -45.30
CA CYS A 351 15.34 84.16 -43.96
C CYS A 351 15.78 82.69 -44.03
N LEU A 352 16.60 82.27 -43.08
CA LEU A 352 17.05 80.90 -42.90
C LEU A 352 16.63 80.45 -41.51
N ASN A 353 15.81 79.40 -41.45
CA ASN A 353 15.48 78.75 -40.19
C ASN A 353 16.69 77.97 -39.67
N MET A 354 17.01 78.10 -38.39
CA MET A 354 18.13 77.46 -37.73
C MET A 354 17.67 76.84 -36.40
N PRO A 355 18.31 75.79 -35.89
CA PRO A 355 17.92 75.22 -34.60
C PRO A 355 17.97 76.26 -33.46
N GLY A 356 16.82 76.58 -32.89
CA GLY A 356 16.58 77.52 -31.80
C GLY A 356 16.56 79.00 -32.21
N SER A 357 16.62 79.32 -33.51
CA SER A 357 16.64 80.71 -33.98
C SER A 357 16.45 80.84 -35.50
N TYR A 358 16.43 82.07 -36.00
CA TYR A 358 16.52 82.34 -37.43
C TYR A 358 17.64 83.34 -37.73
N GLN A 359 18.15 83.28 -38.95
CA GLN A 359 19.12 84.27 -39.44
C GLN A 359 18.75 84.79 -40.82
N CYS A 360 19.04 86.07 -41.06
CA CYS A 360 18.90 86.66 -42.38
C CYS A 360 20.20 86.47 -43.18
N ALA A 361 20.07 86.12 -44.46
CA ALA A 361 21.19 85.97 -45.38
C ALA A 361 21.14 87.03 -46.50
N CYS A 362 22.31 87.47 -46.95
CA CYS A 362 22.46 88.31 -48.14
C CYS A 362 22.88 87.48 -49.36
N PRO A 363 22.67 88.01 -50.59
CA PRO A 363 23.27 87.44 -51.78
C PRO A 363 24.80 87.38 -51.67
N GLU A 364 25.41 86.28 -52.14
CA GLU A 364 26.86 86.05 -52.04
C GLU A 364 27.72 87.07 -52.83
N GLN A 365 27.11 87.81 -53.76
CA GLN A 365 27.82 88.73 -54.64
C GLN A 365 27.42 90.18 -54.36
N GLY A 366 28.37 90.98 -53.86
CA GLY A 366 28.24 92.43 -53.78
C GLY A 366 27.41 92.97 -52.62
N TYR A 367 27.03 92.13 -51.64
CA TYR A 367 26.27 92.55 -50.45
C TYR A 367 26.84 91.95 -49.18
N THR A 368 26.86 92.74 -48.10
CA THR A 368 27.29 92.34 -46.76
C THR A 368 26.20 92.61 -45.73
N MET A 369 26.03 91.73 -44.75
CA MET A 369 25.08 91.93 -43.63
C MET A 369 25.48 93.17 -42.82
N MET A 370 24.50 94.04 -42.54
CA MET A 370 24.67 95.18 -41.63
C MET A 370 24.68 94.72 -40.17
N ALA A 371 25.18 95.58 -39.27
CA ALA A 371 25.28 95.31 -37.83
C ALA A 371 23.92 94.99 -37.15
N ASN A 372 22.79 95.37 -37.77
CA ASN A 372 21.46 95.03 -37.29
C ASN A 372 21.04 93.57 -37.56
N GLY A 373 21.87 92.78 -38.25
CA GLY A 373 21.61 91.35 -38.52
C GLY A 373 20.43 91.08 -39.46
N ARG A 374 19.84 92.10 -40.08
CA ARG A 374 18.61 92.00 -40.89
C ARG A 374 18.70 92.59 -42.28
N THR A 375 19.60 93.56 -42.47
CA THR A 375 19.69 94.36 -43.70
C THR A 375 20.97 94.09 -44.48
N CYS A 376 20.86 94.07 -45.81
CA CYS A 376 21.99 93.92 -46.72
C CYS A 376 22.50 95.28 -47.21
N LYS A 377 23.78 95.56 -46.99
CA LYS A 377 24.48 96.72 -47.57
C LYS A 377 25.22 96.29 -48.81
N GLY A 378 24.99 96.94 -49.94
CA GLY A 378 25.81 96.75 -51.13
C GLY A 378 27.25 97.21 -50.88
N THR A 379 28.26 96.42 -51.24
CA THR A 379 29.64 96.90 -51.33
C THR A 379 29.71 97.92 -52.46
N ALA A 380 30.23 99.12 -52.17
CA ALA A 380 30.23 100.25 -53.09
C ALA A 380 30.79 99.86 -54.48
N CYS A 381 30.11 100.32 -55.54
CA CYS A 381 30.66 100.30 -56.90
C CYS A 381 32.07 100.93 -56.88
N GLY A 382 33.01 100.29 -57.59
CA GLY A 382 34.43 100.67 -57.61
C GLY A 382 34.66 102.15 -57.94
N LEU A 383 35.83 102.66 -57.53
CA LEU A 383 36.26 104.03 -57.82
C LEU A 383 36.18 104.31 -59.31
N CYS A 384 35.40 105.32 -59.70
CA CYS A 384 35.48 105.88 -61.04
C CYS A 384 36.58 106.95 -61.03
N SER A 385 37.65 106.70 -61.77
CA SER A 385 38.76 107.65 -61.94
C SER A 385 38.54 108.50 -63.19
N GLU A 386 38.81 109.81 -63.09
CA GLU A 386 38.79 110.74 -64.24
C GLU A 386 39.97 110.43 -65.18
N LEU A 387 39.67 110.22 -66.47
CA LEU A 387 40.66 110.34 -67.54
C LEU A 387 40.59 111.76 -68.09
N SER A 388 41.76 112.31 -68.44
CA SER A 388 42.04 113.71 -68.85
C SER A 388 41.17 114.31 -69.97
N ASP A 389 40.20 113.56 -70.53
CA ASP A 389 39.34 113.95 -71.65
C ASP A 389 37.83 113.93 -71.32
N ARG A 390 37.45 114.17 -70.05
CA ARG A 390 36.04 114.20 -69.60
C ARG A 390 35.24 112.93 -69.93
N LYS A 391 35.89 111.75 -69.91
CA LYS A 391 35.22 110.43 -69.92
C LYS A 391 35.47 109.73 -68.59
N LEU A 392 34.39 109.35 -67.88
CA LEU A 392 34.48 108.45 -66.74
C LEU A 392 34.56 107.00 -67.23
N SER A 393 35.60 106.28 -66.80
CA SER A 393 35.67 104.83 -66.92
C SER A 393 35.45 104.24 -65.54
N CYS A 394 34.37 103.49 -65.36
CA CYS A 394 34.11 102.73 -64.14
C CYS A 394 34.37 101.25 -64.43
N SER A 395 35.37 100.66 -63.78
CA SER A 395 35.64 99.23 -63.84
C SER A 395 34.86 98.52 -62.73
N GLY A 396 33.78 97.83 -63.09
CA GLY A 396 32.99 96.99 -62.17
C GLY A 396 31.57 96.70 -62.68
N LEU A 397 31.06 95.52 -62.36
CA LEU A 397 29.66 95.12 -62.63
C LEU A 397 28.72 95.86 -61.67
N CYS A 398 28.31 97.09 -62.00
CA CYS A 398 27.21 97.76 -61.31
C CYS A 398 25.87 97.27 -61.88
N ARG A 399 25.11 96.45 -61.14
CA ARG A 399 23.69 96.20 -61.46
C ARG A 399 22.82 97.27 -60.80
N ARG A 400 21.80 97.71 -61.54
CA ARG A 400 20.85 98.77 -61.16
C ARG A 400 20.27 98.51 -59.78
N SER A 401 20.25 99.55 -58.94
CA SER A 401 19.38 99.62 -57.77
C SER A 401 17.92 99.38 -58.18
N PRO A 402 17.07 98.77 -57.33
CA PRO A 402 15.62 98.79 -57.52
C PRO A 402 15.12 100.24 -57.67
N PRO A 403 14.07 100.50 -58.47
CA PRO A 403 13.56 101.86 -58.66
C PRO A 403 13.02 102.39 -57.33
N GLY A 404 13.64 103.44 -56.78
CA GLY A 404 13.10 104.12 -55.58
C GLY A 404 14.08 104.80 -54.62
N GLN A 405 15.40 104.70 -54.77
CA GLN A 405 16.34 105.38 -53.86
C GLN A 405 17.26 106.37 -54.59
N GLN A 406 17.14 107.65 -54.24
CA GLN A 406 18.07 108.72 -54.64
C GLN A 406 19.39 108.55 -53.86
N ALA A 407 20.51 108.43 -54.57
CA ALA A 407 21.83 108.52 -53.95
C ALA A 407 22.23 109.99 -53.81
N TRP A 408 22.50 110.44 -52.58
CA TRP A 408 23.08 111.74 -52.29
C TRP A 408 24.61 111.59 -52.29
N ALA A 409 25.29 112.28 -53.19
CA ALA A 409 26.73 112.47 -53.10
C ALA A 409 27.01 113.78 -52.35
N LEU A 410 27.54 113.66 -51.13
CA LEU A 410 28.11 114.77 -50.37
C LEU A 410 29.49 115.09 -50.96
N GLY A 411 29.58 116.15 -51.75
CA GLY A 411 30.83 116.63 -52.32
C GLY A 411 30.67 118.05 -52.86
N SER A 412 31.25 119.01 -52.16
CA SER A 412 31.27 120.43 -52.47
C SER A 412 32.03 120.76 -53.76
N HIS A 413 31.48 121.69 -54.54
CA HIS A 413 32.01 122.34 -55.76
C HIS A 413 32.12 121.49 -57.03
N VAL A 414 31.16 121.67 -57.96
CA VAL A 414 31.42 122.11 -59.35
C VAL A 414 30.18 122.84 -59.90
N THR A 415 30.38 124.09 -60.30
CA THR A 415 29.49 124.88 -61.16
C THR A 415 29.66 124.44 -62.62
N SER A 416 28.61 123.94 -63.30
CA SER A 416 28.26 124.35 -64.68
C SER A 416 27.05 123.58 -65.24
N LYS A 417 26.19 124.36 -65.92
CA LYS A 417 25.00 123.99 -66.68
C LYS A 417 25.23 122.84 -67.66
N CYS A 418 24.23 121.96 -67.78
CA CYS A 418 23.80 121.42 -69.08
C CYS A 418 22.29 121.61 -69.25
N ILE A 419 21.93 122.73 -69.87
CA ILE A 419 20.71 122.84 -70.67
C ILE A 419 21.02 122.22 -72.03
N LYS A 420 20.15 121.34 -72.53
CA LYS A 420 19.78 121.27 -73.96
C LYS A 420 18.44 120.55 -74.11
N SER A 421 17.41 121.36 -74.31
CA SER A 421 16.08 121.04 -74.82
C SER A 421 16.13 120.61 -76.29
N TRP A 422 15.31 119.63 -76.71
CA TRP A 422 14.60 119.59 -78.00
C TRP A 422 13.34 118.71 -77.83
N GLY A 423 12.13 119.28 -78.01
CA GLY A 423 10.95 118.55 -78.51
C GLY A 423 10.90 118.67 -80.06
N PRO A 424 9.83 118.28 -80.80
CA PRO A 424 8.45 118.02 -80.34
C PRO A 424 7.70 116.84 -81.03
N GLY A 425 6.50 116.52 -80.53
CA GLY A 425 5.35 116.06 -81.34
C GLY A 425 5.10 114.55 -81.44
N VAL A 426 3.90 114.13 -81.03
CA VAL A 426 2.93 113.26 -81.76
C VAL A 426 1.93 112.61 -80.79
N VAL A 427 0.69 113.09 -80.91
CA VAL A 427 -0.61 112.37 -80.96
C VAL A 427 -1.15 111.61 -79.74
N VAL A 428 -2.40 111.98 -79.43
CA VAL A 428 -3.42 111.36 -78.58
C VAL A 428 -3.88 110.01 -79.13
N SER A 429 -4.01 108.98 -78.29
CA SER A 429 -5.10 107.98 -78.28
C SER A 429 -4.88 107.07 -77.07
N GLY A 430 -5.85 106.76 -76.23
CA GLY A 430 -7.23 106.43 -76.54
C GLY A 430 -7.48 105.05 -75.95
N ASP A 431 -8.28 105.05 -74.89
CA ASP A 431 -9.22 104.02 -74.45
C ASP A 431 -9.00 102.53 -74.76
N THR A 432 -9.06 101.78 -73.65
CA THR A 432 -9.87 100.58 -73.44
C THR A 432 -9.47 99.26 -74.07
N THR A 433 -9.90 98.23 -73.34
CA THR A 433 -10.07 96.82 -73.72
C THR A 433 -8.78 96.02 -73.79
N GLN A 434 -8.71 94.76 -73.40
CA GLN A 434 -9.58 93.80 -72.73
C GLN A 434 -8.72 92.53 -72.62
N ALA A 435 -8.99 91.71 -71.59
CA ALA A 435 -8.87 90.25 -71.61
C ALA A 435 -7.46 89.66 -71.88
N ALA A 436 -7.08 88.47 -71.45
CA ALA A 436 -7.86 87.34 -71.02
C ALA A 436 -7.01 86.48 -70.06
N LEU A 437 -7.70 85.77 -69.17
CA LEU A 437 -7.33 84.42 -68.77
C LEU A 437 -6.92 83.60 -70.01
N ILE A 438 -5.93 82.72 -69.87
CA ILE A 438 -6.06 81.26 -70.12
C ILE A 438 -4.68 80.60 -69.96
N SER A 439 -4.71 79.54 -69.17
CA SER A 439 -3.69 78.51 -69.01
C SER A 439 -3.47 77.75 -70.33
N CYS A 440 -2.22 77.45 -70.67
CA CYS A 440 -1.87 76.32 -71.51
C CYS A 440 -0.60 75.65 -70.98
N MET A 441 -0.69 74.33 -70.78
CA MET A 441 0.43 73.40 -70.63
C MET A 441 1.27 73.31 -71.91
N GLY A 442 2.56 72.96 -71.75
CA GLY A 442 3.25 72.01 -72.62
C GLY A 442 4.46 72.53 -73.40
N MET A 443 5.67 72.26 -72.89
CA MET A 443 6.53 71.16 -73.37
C MET A 443 7.49 70.73 -72.25
#